data_AF-A0A6U2AW78-F1
#
_entry.id   AF-A0A6U2AW78-F1
#
_cell.length_a   1.000
_cell.length_b   1.000
_cell.length_c   1.000
_cell.angle_alpha   90.00
_cell.angle_beta   90.00
_cell.angle_gamma   90.00
#
_symmetry.space_group_name_H-M   'P 1'
#
loop_
_entity.id
_entity.type
_entity.pdbx_description
1 polymer ?
#
loop_
_entity_poly.entity_id
_entity_poly.type
_entity_poly.pdbx_seq_one_letter_code
_entity_poly.pdbx_strand_id
1 'polypeptide(L)'
;DTMYDLIDSTRGSAGMKAGPGGDDDSDGRRELLRQFSRESLVDTLRRYLTPHEADLLLLRYGLMDERTLPHGFSGPLTIAEVSTLVGLKPDKVRRMINGCLRQLKPLIAHEWENFENELP
;
A
#
# COMPACT_ATOMS: atom_id res chain seq x y z
N ASP A 1 19.51 -12.31 9.05
CA ASP A 1 20.28 -12.69 7.85
C ASP A 1 19.75 -14.02 7.31
N THR A 2 18.48 -14.06 6.90
CA THR A 2 17.74 -15.31 6.60
C THR A 2 16.65 -15.07 5.54
N MET A 3 16.98 -14.30 4.49
CA MET A 3 16.02 -14.07 3.37
C MET A 3 16.60 -14.40 1.99
N TYR A 4 17.91 -14.68 1.88
CA TYR A 4 18.55 -15.06 0.62
C TYR A 4 18.66 -16.57 0.39
N ASP A 5 18.38 -17.40 1.41
CA ASP A 5 18.56 -18.85 1.33
C ASP A 5 17.47 -19.59 0.53
N LEU A 6 16.40 -18.91 0.10
CA LEU A 6 15.32 -19.55 -0.65
C LEU A 6 15.54 -19.60 -2.18
N ILE A 7 16.69 -19.13 -2.68
CA ILE A 7 16.93 -19.00 -4.13
C ILE A 7 17.77 -20.17 -4.71
N ASP A 8 18.45 -20.99 -3.89
CA ASP A 8 19.41 -21.98 -4.39
C ASP A 8 19.00 -23.46 -4.19
N SER A 9 17.73 -23.81 -4.44
CA SER A 9 17.27 -25.21 -4.31
C SER A 9 16.71 -25.86 -5.58
N THR A 10 16.99 -25.30 -6.77
CA THR A 10 16.59 -25.91 -8.05
C THR A 10 17.76 -26.09 -8.99
N ARG A 11 18.77 -26.84 -8.54
CA ARG A 11 19.77 -27.45 -9.41
C ARG A 11 19.82 -28.95 -9.20
N GLY A 12 19.03 -29.69 -9.98
CA GLY A 12 19.01 -31.15 -9.93
C GLY A 12 18.13 -31.80 -11.01
N SER A 13 18.75 -32.11 -12.14
CA SER A 13 18.49 -33.28 -13.01
C SER A 13 17.24 -33.36 -13.91
N ALA A 14 17.55 -33.31 -15.22
CA ALA A 14 17.18 -34.27 -16.28
C ALA A 14 15.72 -34.44 -16.74
N GLY A 15 15.52 -34.30 -18.06
CA GLY A 15 14.57 -35.14 -18.81
C GLY A 15 13.50 -34.41 -19.63
N MET A 16 13.75 -34.29 -20.94
CA MET A 16 12.81 -34.39 -22.07
C MET A 16 11.37 -33.82 -21.99
N LYS A 17 11.11 -32.87 -22.91
CA LYS A 17 9.87 -32.59 -23.68
C LYS A 17 8.52 -32.56 -22.94
N ALA A 18 7.88 -31.38 -22.90
CA ALA A 18 6.52 -31.11 -23.40
C ALA A 18 6.06 -29.66 -23.13
N GLY A 19 5.35 -29.06 -24.09
CA GLY A 19 4.24 -28.14 -23.81
C GLY A 19 4.54 -26.62 -23.75
N PRO A 20 3.75 -25.76 -24.43
CA PRO A 20 3.83 -24.31 -24.32
C PRO A 20 3.07 -23.86 -23.07
N GLY A 21 3.67 -23.01 -22.23
CA GLY A 21 3.04 -22.56 -21.00
C GLY A 21 3.98 -21.70 -20.16
N GLY A 22 4.40 -20.57 -20.70
CA GLY A 22 4.94 -19.48 -19.90
C GLY A 22 3.90 -18.38 -19.90
N ASP A 23 3.43 -17.96 -18.71
CA ASP A 23 2.99 -16.59 -18.36
C ASP A 23 2.09 -16.51 -17.09
N ASP A 24 1.77 -17.61 -16.40
CA ASP A 24 0.87 -17.56 -15.21
C ASP A 24 1.57 -17.25 -13.86
N ASP A 25 2.83 -17.65 -13.68
CA ASP A 25 3.51 -17.58 -12.36
C ASP A 25 3.96 -16.15 -11.97
N SER A 26 4.16 -15.28 -12.97
CA SER A 26 4.60 -13.90 -12.74
C SER A 26 3.49 -12.98 -12.23
N ASP A 27 2.22 -13.31 -12.49
CA ASP A 27 1.08 -12.47 -12.10
C ASP A 27 0.76 -12.66 -10.61
N GLY A 28 0.72 -13.91 -10.13
CA GLY A 28 0.50 -14.23 -8.72
C GLY A 28 1.57 -13.64 -7.79
N ARG A 29 2.84 -13.63 -8.22
CA ARG A 29 3.94 -13.04 -7.44
C ARG A 29 3.84 -11.51 -7.35
N ARG A 30 3.35 -10.83 -8.39
CA ARG A 30 3.13 -9.37 -8.36
C ARG A 30 1.97 -9.00 -7.44
N GLU A 31 0.90 -9.78 -7.46
CA GLU A 31 -0.26 -9.53 -6.59
C GLU A 31 0.11 -9.73 -5.11
N LEU A 32 0.90 -10.76 -4.77
CA LEU A 32 1.41 -10.95 -3.40
C LEU A 32 2.30 -9.79 -2.94
N LEU A 33 3.23 -9.33 -3.79
CA LEU A 33 4.07 -8.17 -3.48
C LEU A 33 3.27 -6.89 -3.31
N ARG A 34 2.22 -6.71 -4.12
CA ARG A 34 1.31 -5.57 -4.06
C ARG A 34 0.47 -5.58 -2.78
N GLN A 35 -0.04 -6.75 -2.37
CA GLN A 35 -0.76 -6.93 -1.12
C GLN A 35 0.13 -6.67 0.09
N PHE A 36 1.34 -7.24 0.10
CA PHE A 36 2.32 -7.02 1.17
C PHE A 36 2.70 -5.53 1.30
N SER A 37 2.87 -4.84 0.17
CA SER A 37 3.16 -3.40 0.13
C SER A 37 1.97 -2.57 0.64
N ARG A 38 0.74 -2.97 0.33
CA ARG A 38 -0.48 -2.30 0.81
C ARG A 38 -0.62 -2.42 2.32
N GLU A 39 -0.47 -3.62 2.88
CA GLU A 39 -0.59 -3.85 4.32
C GLU A 39 0.49 -3.09 5.10
N SER A 40 1.73 -3.14 4.62
CA SER A 40 2.85 -2.39 5.22
C SER A 40 2.60 -0.89 5.23
N LEU A 41 2.03 -0.34 4.15
CA LEU A 41 1.64 1.06 4.07
C LEU A 41 0.53 1.39 5.08
N VAL A 42 -0.52 0.56 5.17
CA VAL A 42 -1.63 0.75 6.11
C VAL A 42 -1.13 0.78 7.56
N ASP A 43 -0.25 -0.15 7.92
CA ASP A 43 0.35 -0.20 9.26
C ASP A 43 1.21 1.02 9.56
N THR A 44 1.98 1.48 8.57
CA THR A 44 2.80 2.69 8.70
C THR A 44 1.93 3.93 8.95
N LEU A 45 0.85 4.10 8.19
CA LEU A 45 -0.10 5.20 8.37
C LEU A 45 -0.72 5.17 9.78
N ARG A 46 -1.12 4.00 10.26
CA ARG A 46 -1.70 3.81 11.60
C ARG A 46 -0.71 4.04 12.73
N ARG A 47 0.58 3.86 12.48
CA ARG A 47 1.65 4.10 13.47
C ARG A 47 1.93 5.58 13.69
N TYR A 48 1.87 6.38 12.62
CA TYR A 48 2.31 7.78 12.63
C TYR A 48 1.19 8.80 12.64
N LEU A 49 -0.05 8.39 12.36
CA LEU A 49 -1.22 9.26 12.36
C LEU A 49 -2.21 8.82 13.44
N THR A 50 -3.09 9.74 13.86
CA THR A 50 -4.22 9.35 14.69
C THR A 50 -5.17 8.40 13.93
N PRO A 51 -5.97 7.56 14.62
CA PRO A 51 -6.86 6.62 13.95
C PRO A 51 -7.76 7.30 12.91
N HIS A 52 -8.29 8.47 13.26
CA HIS A 52 -9.16 9.24 12.38
C HIS A 52 -8.43 9.80 11.15
N GLU A 53 -7.19 10.27 11.30
CA GLU A 53 -6.37 10.75 10.19
C GLU A 53 -5.95 9.62 9.25
N ALA A 54 -5.58 8.46 9.82
CA ALA A 54 -5.27 7.26 9.05
C ALA A 54 -6.48 6.83 8.22
N ASP A 55 -7.65 6.65 8.86
CA ASP A 55 -8.89 6.27 8.16
C ASP A 55 -9.24 7.25 7.03
N LEU A 56 -9.02 8.54 7.25
CA LEU A 56 -9.31 9.57 6.25
C LEU A 56 -8.39 9.47 5.03
N LEU A 57 -7.12 9.10 5.20
CA LEU A 57 -6.23 8.79 4.08
C LEU A 57 -6.58 7.45 3.43
N LEU A 58 -6.92 6.42 4.22
CA LEU A 58 -7.31 5.11 3.70
C LEU A 58 -8.54 5.21 2.79
N LEU A 59 -9.53 5.99 3.19
CA LEU A 59 -10.71 6.33 2.38
C LEU A 59 -10.33 7.10 1.12
N ARG A 60 -9.50 8.14 1.25
CA ARG A 60 -9.12 9.01 0.12
C ARG A 60 -8.37 8.26 -0.97
N TYR A 61 -7.52 7.30 -0.60
CA TYR A 61 -6.65 6.58 -1.52
C TYR A 61 -7.13 5.17 -1.86
N GLY A 62 -8.30 4.75 -1.37
CA GLY A 62 -8.86 3.43 -1.68
C GLY A 62 -8.07 2.28 -1.04
N LEU A 63 -7.46 2.54 0.12
CA LEU A 63 -6.73 1.56 0.91
C LEU A 63 -7.61 0.91 1.99
N MET A 64 -8.87 1.33 2.11
CA MET A 64 -9.87 0.64 2.93
C MET A 64 -10.38 -0.62 2.20
N ASP A 65 -10.84 -1.61 2.96
CA ASP A 65 -11.50 -2.79 2.40
C ASP A 65 -12.90 -2.38 1.89
N GLU A 66 -13.23 -2.73 0.65
CA GLU A 66 -14.53 -2.43 0.03
C GLU A 66 -15.71 -2.97 0.85
N ARG A 67 -15.51 -4.06 1.60
CA ARG A 67 -16.52 -4.65 2.50
C ARG A 67 -16.87 -3.75 3.67
N THR A 68 -16.02 -2.79 3.99
CA THR A 68 -16.22 -1.84 5.11
C THR A 68 -16.91 -0.56 4.67
N LEU A 69 -17.02 -0.32 3.35
CA LEU A 69 -17.64 0.86 2.78
C LEU A 69 -19.15 0.67 2.63
N PRO A 70 -19.96 1.73 2.84
CA PRO A 70 -21.38 1.69 2.52
C PRO A 70 -21.59 1.43 1.03
N HIS A 71 -22.72 0.78 0.69
CA HIS A 71 -23.08 0.52 -0.70
C HIS A 71 -23.09 1.80 -1.54
N GLY A 72 -22.40 1.76 -2.68
CA GLY A 72 -22.23 2.90 -3.58
C GLY A 72 -20.89 3.62 -3.46
N PHE A 73 -20.05 3.27 -2.47
CA PHE A 73 -18.69 3.76 -2.35
C PHE A 73 -17.69 2.62 -2.62
N SER A 74 -16.76 2.84 -3.55
CA SER A 74 -15.71 1.88 -3.89
C SER A 74 -14.46 2.59 -4.39
N GLY A 75 -13.29 2.04 -4.09
CA GLY A 75 -12.02 2.58 -4.54
C GLY A 75 -11.64 3.93 -3.91
N PRO A 76 -10.76 4.71 -4.55
CA PRO A 76 -10.32 6.01 -4.05
C PRO A 76 -11.43 7.04 -4.09
N LEU A 77 -11.81 7.55 -2.91
CA LEU A 77 -12.91 8.50 -2.79
C LEU A 77 -12.46 9.94 -3.04
N THR A 78 -13.33 10.74 -3.65
CA THR A 78 -13.16 12.18 -3.78
C THR A 78 -13.33 12.88 -2.44
N ILE A 79 -12.87 14.14 -2.35
CA ILE A 79 -13.06 14.95 -1.14
C ILE A 79 -14.55 15.10 -0.77
N ALA A 80 -15.44 15.16 -1.76
CA ALA A 80 -16.88 15.28 -1.54
C ALA A 80 -17.48 13.99 -0.97
N GLU A 81 -17.04 12.83 -1.46
CA GLU A 81 -17.49 11.53 -0.96
C GLU A 81 -16.95 11.26 0.44
N VAL A 82 -15.67 11.53 0.69
CA VAL A 82 -15.08 11.44 2.04
C VAL A 82 -15.82 12.38 2.99
N SER A 83 -16.07 13.63 2.58
CA SER A 83 -16.84 14.62 3.34
C SER A 83 -18.23 14.11 3.73
N THR A 84 -18.93 13.45 2.80
CA THR A 84 -20.23 12.83 3.05
C THR A 84 -20.13 11.69 4.07
N LEU A 85 -19.14 10.80 3.93
CA LEU A 85 -18.95 9.64 4.80
C LEU A 85 -18.57 10.02 6.24
N VAL A 86 -17.68 11.00 6.40
CA VAL A 86 -17.17 11.40 7.73
C VAL A 86 -17.98 12.52 8.38
N GLY A 87 -18.98 13.07 7.67
CA GLY A 87 -19.85 14.15 8.17
C GLY A 87 -19.15 15.50 8.37
N LEU A 88 -18.00 15.73 7.71
CA LEU A 88 -17.23 16.98 7.80
C LEU A 88 -17.40 17.81 6.53
N LYS A 89 -17.20 19.13 6.61
CA LYS A 89 -17.20 19.99 5.41
C LYS A 89 -16.01 19.67 4.48
N PRO A 90 -16.17 19.77 3.15
CA PRO A 90 -15.10 19.45 2.19
C PRO A 90 -13.79 20.20 2.42
N ASP A 91 -13.88 21.49 2.82
CA ASP A 91 -12.70 22.30 3.13
C ASP A 91 -11.95 21.77 4.36
N LYS A 92 -12.68 21.31 5.39
CA LYS A 92 -12.08 20.72 6.58
C LYS A 92 -11.39 19.40 6.23
N VAL A 93 -12.02 18.54 5.43
CA VAL A 93 -11.42 17.29 4.93
C VAL A 93 -10.13 17.58 4.16
N ARG A 94 -10.14 18.55 3.25
CA ARG A 94 -8.95 18.97 2.50
C ARG A 94 -7.82 19.43 3.43
N ARG A 95 -8.12 20.28 4.42
CA ARG A 95 -7.14 20.75 5.40
C ARG A 95 -6.56 19.59 6.22
N MET A 96 -7.39 18.62 6.60
CA MET A 96 -6.94 17.44 7.35
C MET A 96 -6.02 16.56 6.50
N ILE A 97 -6.40 16.23 5.26
CA ILE A 97 -5.53 15.47 4.34
C ILE A 97 -4.18 16.15 4.17
N ASN A 98 -4.19 17.45 3.85
CA ASN A 98 -2.94 18.20 3.69
C ASN A 98 -2.14 18.25 4.99
N GLY A 99 -2.80 18.30 6.15
CA GLY A 99 -2.17 18.20 7.46
C GLY A 99 -1.49 16.85 7.67
N CYS A 100 -2.16 15.75 7.38
CA CYS A 100 -1.61 14.39 7.47
C CYS A 100 -0.40 14.23 6.56
N LEU A 101 -0.51 14.67 5.29
CA LEU A 101 0.59 14.60 4.32
C LEU A 101 1.81 15.43 4.77
N ARG A 102 1.58 16.58 5.39
CA ARG A 102 2.68 17.39 5.97
C ARG A 102 3.35 16.72 7.17
N GLN A 103 2.60 15.97 7.98
CA GLN A 103 3.15 15.19 9.10
C GLN A 103 3.98 14.00 8.61
N LEU A 104 3.53 13.33 7.55
CA LEU A 104 4.24 12.21 6.95
C LEU A 104 5.49 12.63 6.17
N LYS A 105 5.49 13.82 5.55
CA LYS A 105 6.59 14.31 4.72
C LYS A 105 7.98 14.23 5.38
N PRO A 106 8.21 14.71 6.63
CA PRO A 106 9.53 14.59 7.26
C PRO A 106 9.92 13.15 7.62
N LEU A 107 8.94 12.28 7.91
CA LEU A 107 9.20 10.86 8.22
C LEU A 107 9.67 10.13 6.96
N ILE A 108 8.96 10.34 5.86
CA ILE A 108 9.32 9.82 4.54
C ILE A 108 10.64 10.42 4.08
N ALA A 109 10.87 11.73 4.29
CA ALA A 109 12.13 12.37 3.91
C ALA A 109 13.33 11.81 4.69
N HIS A 110 13.19 11.54 5.99
CA HIS A 110 14.25 10.89 6.77
C HIS A 110 14.51 9.45 6.31
N GLU A 111 13.46 8.69 5.98
CA GLU A 111 13.62 7.34 5.42
C GLU A 111 14.25 7.37 4.02
N TRP A 112 13.91 8.34 3.17
CA TRP A 112 14.51 8.51 1.84
C TRP A 112 15.95 9.01 1.89
N GLU A 113 16.27 9.93 2.79
CA GLU A 113 17.63 10.45 2.97
C GLU A 113 18.56 9.33 3.49
N ASN A 114 18.06 8.42 4.33
CA ASN A 114 18.79 7.20 4.69
C ASN A 114 18.93 6.25 3.48
N PHE A 115 17.91 6.11 2.65
CA PHE A 115 17.95 5.24 1.46
C PHE A 115 18.88 5.76 0.35
N GLU A 116 18.96 7.07 0.14
CA GLU A 116 19.89 7.69 -0.81
C GLU A 116 21.35 7.60 -0.35
N ASN A 117 21.60 7.60 0.96
CA ASN A 117 22.94 7.43 1.53
C ASN A 117 23.40 5.95 1.57
N GLU A 118 22.48 5.00 1.41
CA GLU A 118 22.77 3.55 1.35
C GLU A 118 22.88 3.01 -0.09
N LEU A 119 22.66 3.84 -1.11
CA LEU A 119 22.94 3.51 -2.50
C LEU A 119 24.40 3.85 -2.85
N PRO A 120 25.22 2.87 -3.27
CA PRO A 120 26.63 3.07 -3.60
C PRO A 120 26.87 3.92 -4.87
#